data_AF-A0A1C6LEG2-F1
#
_entry.id   AF-A0A1C6LEG2-F1
#
_cell.length_a   1.000
_cell.length_b   1.000
_cell.length_c   1.000
_cell.angle_alpha   90.00
_cell.angle_beta   90.00
_cell.angle_gamma   90.00
#
_symmetry.space_group_name_H-M   'P 1'
#
loop_
_entity.id
_entity.type
_entity.pdbx_description
1 polymer ?
#
loop_
_entity_poly.entity_id
_entity_poly.type
_entity_poly.pdbx_seq_one_letter_code
_entity_poly.pdbx_strand_id
1 'polypeptide(L)' 'MVGMNENTKDELILKVDYSSLESIDKFIDLLKSNNVDVKAIGRDEYVIKL' A
#
# COMPACT_ATOMS: atom_id res chain seq x y z
N MET A 1 -3.65 18.27 20.01
CA MET A 1 -3.25 16.86 19.84
C MET A 1 -3.31 16.56 18.37
N VAL A 2 -2.18 16.70 17.66
CA VAL A 2 -2.06 16.17 16.30
C VAL A 2 -1.66 14.72 16.52
N GLY A 3 -2.62 13.80 16.39
CA GLY A 3 -2.35 12.38 16.44
C GLY A 3 -1.36 12.08 15.33
N MET A 4 -0.10 11.85 15.70
CA MET A 4 0.85 11.22 14.81
C MET A 4 0.22 9.90 14.39
N ASN A 5 -0.13 9.77 13.12
CA ASN A 5 -0.32 8.47 12.51
C ASN A 5 1.05 7.80 12.58
N GLU A 6 1.31 7.15 13.72
CA GLU A 6 2.45 6.27 13.88
C GLU A 6 2.21 5.10 12.93
N ASN A 7 2.59 5.27 11.65
CA ASN A 7 3.05 4.12 10.90
C ASN A 7 4.18 3.55 11.75
N THR A 8 3.96 2.34 12.26
CA THR A 8 5.05 1.48 12.71
C THR A 8 6.16 1.59 11.65
N LYS A 9 7.42 1.72 12.08
CA LYS A 9 8.56 2.11 11.22
C LYS A 9 8.71 1.29 9.93
N ASP A 10 8.02 0.17 9.84
CA ASP A 10 8.09 -0.84 8.78
C ASP A 10 6.79 -0.93 7.95
N GLU A 11 5.85 0.02 8.11
CA GLU A 11 4.58 0.04 7.35
C GLU A 11 4.49 1.27 6.42
N LEU A 12 4.11 1.04 5.16
CA LEU A 12 3.87 2.05 4.13
C LEU A 12 2.41 1.96 3.67
N ILE A 13 1.70 3.09 3.68
CA ILE A 13 0.33 3.17 3.18
C ILE A 13 0.35 3.82 1.79
N LEU A 14 -0.18 3.13 0.80
CA LEU A 14 -0.39 3.64 -0.55
C LEU A 14 -1.86 3.93 -0.77
N LYS A 15 -2.15 5.17 -1.17
CA LYS A 15 -3.45 5.57 -1.70
C LYS A 15 -3.29 5.89 -3.17
N VAL A 16 -4.18 5.38 -4.00
CA VAL A 16 -4.04 5.44 -5.45
C VAL A 16 -5.29 6.03 -6.03
N ASP A 17 -5.18 7.02 -6.90
CA ASP A 17 -6.37 7.51 -7.58
C ASP A 17 -6.97 6.41 -8.49
N TYR A 18 -8.29 6.22 -8.39
CA TYR A 18 -9.05 5.18 -9.09
C TYR A 18 -8.77 5.11 -10.61
N SER A 19 -8.39 6.22 -11.22
CA SER A 19 -7.99 6.31 -12.63
C SER A 19 -6.75 5.49 -12.99
N SER A 20 -5.98 5.02 -12.01
CA SER A 20 -4.70 4.33 -12.19
C SER A 20 -4.71 2.88 -11.70
N LEU A 21 -5.90 2.30 -11.43
CA LEU A 21 -6.05 0.93 -10.91
C LEU A 21 -5.36 -0.13 -11.78
N GLU A 22 -5.47 -0.06 -13.11
CA GLU A 22 -4.84 -1.05 -13.98
C GLU A 22 -3.29 -1.03 -13.89
N SER A 23 -2.72 0.13 -13.55
CA SER A 23 -1.28 0.27 -13.32
C SER A 23 -0.87 -0.16 -11.91
N ILE A 24 -1.76 -0.03 -10.91
CA ILE A 24 -1.44 -0.45 -9.55
C ILE A 24 -1.36 -1.97 -9.45
N ASP A 25 -2.23 -2.71 -10.14
CA ASP A 25 -2.22 -4.18 -10.08
C ASP A 25 -0.83 -4.74 -10.42
N LYS A 26 -0.19 -4.24 -11.48
CA LYS A 26 1.20 -4.62 -11.86
C LYS A 26 2.23 -4.26 -10.79
N PHE A 27 2.05 -3.13 -10.12
CA PHE A 27 2.94 -2.68 -9.05
C PHE A 27 2.78 -3.57 -7.79
N ILE A 28 1.54 -3.92 -7.42
CA ILE A 28 1.27 -4.85 -6.30
C ILE A 28 1.84 -6.23 -6.60
N ASP A 29 1.69 -6.73 -7.82
CA ASP A 29 2.26 -8.02 -8.23
C ASP A 29 3.80 -8.02 -8.17
N LEU A 30 4.44 -6.91 -8.57
CA LEU A 30 5.88 -6.73 -8.44
C LEU A 30 6.33 -6.77 -6.97
N LEU A 31 5.61 -6.10 -6.07
CA LEU A 31 5.92 -6.11 -4.64
C LEU A 31 5.79 -7.52 -4.05
N LYS A 32 4.69 -8.22 -4.35
CA LYS A 32 4.46 -9.60 -3.91
C LYS A 32 5.54 -10.55 -4.43
N SER A 33 5.98 -10.38 -5.67
CA SER A 33 7.08 -11.15 -6.27
C SER A 33 8.42 -10.95 -5.55
N ASN A 34 8.60 -9.80 -4.89
CA ASN A 34 9.78 -9.49 -4.07
C ASN A 34 9.61 -9.87 -2.58
N ASN A 35 8.61 -10.70 -2.24
CA ASN A 35 8.28 -11.11 -0.87
C ASN A 35 7.86 -9.96 0.07
N VAL A 36 7.36 -8.87 -0.50
CA VAL A 36 6.78 -7.78 0.29
C VAL A 36 5.32 -8.12 0.62
N ASP A 37 4.94 -8.02 1.90
CA ASP A 37 3.54 -8.27 2.32
C ASP A 37 2.69 -7.04 1.98
N VAL A 38 1.73 -7.22 1.08
CA VAL A 38 0.82 -6.18 0.61
C VAL A 38 -0.62 -6.57 0.88
N LYS A 39 -1.33 -5.73 1.63
CA LYS A 39 -2.73 -5.92 2.01
C LYS A 39 -3.58 -4.76 1.52
N ALA A 40 -4.63 -5.06 0.76
CA ALA A 40 -5.64 -4.06 0.42
C ALA A 40 -6.48 -3.75 1.67
N ILE A 41 -6.58 -2.47 2.03
CA ILE A 41 -7.39 -1.97 3.15
C ILE A 41 -8.61 -1.16 2.67
N GLY A 42 -8.63 -0.77 1.40
CA GLY A 42 -9.72 -0.08 0.74
C GLY A 42 -9.79 -0.44 -0.75
N ARG A 43 -10.68 0.22 -1.50
CA ARG A 43 -10.82 0.02 -2.96
C ARG A 43 -9.56 0.45 -3.72
N ASP A 44 -8.86 1.41 -3.14
CA ASP A 44 -7.77 2.16 -3.72
C ASP A 44 -6.66 2.44 -2.69
N GLU A 45 -6.72 1.74 -1.55
CA GLU A 45 -5.81 1.88 -0.43
C GLU A 45 -5.16 0.54 -0.08
N TYR A 46 -3.84 0.55 0.08
CA TYR A 46 -3.01 -0.61 0.33
C TYR A 46 -2.04 -0.33 1.49
N VAL A 47 -1.82 -1.33 2.33
CA VAL A 47 -0.77 -1.35 3.35
C VAL A 47 0.30 -2.30 2.88
N ILE A 48 1.53 -1.81 2.88
CA ILE A 48 2.75 -2.54 2.58
C ILE A 48 3.54 -2.68 3.88
N LYS A 49 3.99 -3.89 4.19
CA LYS A 49 4.93 -4.14 5.26
C LYS A 49 6.30 -4.47 4.67
N LEU A 50 7.31 -3.70 5.07
CA LEU A 50 8.70 -3.82 4.64
C LEU A 50 9.50 -4.76 5.54
#